data_AF-A0A7Y4RL60-F1
#
_entry.id   AF-A0A7Y4RL60-F1
#
_cell.length_a   1.000
_cell.length_b   1.000
_cell.length_c   1.000
_cell.angle_alpha   90.00
_cell.angle_beta   90.00
_cell.angle_gamma   90.00
#
_symmetry.space_group_name_H-M   'P 1'
#
loop_
_entity.id
_entity.type
_entity.pdbx_description
1 polymer ?
#
loop_
_entity_poly.entity_id
_entity_poly.type
_entity_poly.pdbx_seq_one_letter_code
_entity_poly.pdbx_strand_id
1 'polypeptide(L)'
;MSPDERPDLEPKPPQPGEVPVVAKSRQSLARVRRELSDEELGSPAIQRMLIDEIERLERENDDLKGMREQYHQSDKRVASLEQQCKRSLAGEVLFGTCLTVGAAAMGYAPSIWSQQPTGWLTLIFGATITIGGIVSRMVHR
;
A
#
# COMPACT_ATOMS: atom_id res chain seq x y z
N MET A 1 34.19 -1.55 -24.75
CA MET A 1 33.17 -2.46 -24.18
C MET A 1 33.54 -2.64 -22.72
N SER A 2 32.96 -1.83 -21.83
CA SER A 2 33.35 -1.78 -20.42
C SER A 2 32.78 -2.97 -19.65
N PRO A 3 33.53 -3.63 -18.76
CA PRO A 3 33.14 -4.87 -18.09
C PRO A 3 32.22 -4.70 -16.86
N ASP A 4 31.43 -3.62 -16.74
CA ASP A 4 30.68 -3.32 -15.50
C ASP A 4 29.19 -2.98 -15.72
N GLU A 5 28.57 -3.51 -16.78
CA GLU A 5 27.10 -3.56 -16.89
C GLU A 5 26.58 -4.83 -16.21
N ARG A 6 26.50 -4.79 -14.88
CA ARG A 6 25.61 -5.71 -14.16
C ARG A 6 24.20 -5.11 -14.22
N PRO A 7 23.17 -5.85 -14.68
CA PRO A 7 21.81 -5.32 -14.72
C PRO A 7 21.37 -4.93 -13.31
N ASP A 8 20.88 -3.71 -13.16
CA ASP A 8 20.26 -3.21 -11.93
C ASP A 8 19.00 -4.03 -11.64
N LEU A 9 19.14 -5.05 -10.79
CA LEU A 9 18.03 -5.88 -10.35
C LEU A 9 17.28 -5.16 -9.23
N GLU A 10 16.02 -4.84 -9.46
CA GLU A 10 15.11 -4.35 -8.41
C GLU A 10 15.08 -5.31 -7.22
N PRO A 11 15.08 -4.82 -5.97
CA PRO A 11 14.92 -5.65 -4.79
C PRO A 11 13.60 -6.40 -4.87
N LYS A 12 13.66 -7.73 -4.97
CA LYS A 12 12.49 -8.59 -5.02
C LYS A 12 11.70 -8.43 -3.71
N PRO A 13 10.36 -8.29 -3.76
CA PRO A 13 9.56 -8.22 -2.54
C PRO A 13 9.76 -9.48 -1.68
N PRO A 14 9.79 -9.33 -0.34
CA PRO A 14 10.07 -10.44 0.57
C PRO A 14 9.06 -11.57 0.35
N GLN A 15 9.56 -12.78 0.14
CA GLN A 15 8.70 -13.95 -0.06
C GLN A 15 8.00 -14.31 1.26
N PRO A 16 6.75 -14.80 1.24
CA PRO A 16 6.05 -15.22 2.45
C PRO A 16 6.84 -16.35 3.15
N GLY A 17 7.52 -16.03 4.25
CA GLY A 17 8.40 -16.95 4.98
C GLY A 17 9.87 -16.51 5.07
N GLU A 18 10.26 -15.43 4.38
CA GLU A 18 11.59 -14.85 4.50
C GLU A 18 11.64 -14.00 5.78
N VAL A 19 12.16 -14.62 6.84
CA VAL A 19 12.40 -13.96 8.13
C VAL A 19 13.31 -12.76 7.88
N PRO A 20 12.96 -11.53 8.33
CA PRO A 20 13.85 -10.40 8.19
C PRO A 20 15.20 -10.79 8.80
N VAL A 21 16.28 -10.59 8.04
CA VAL A 21 17.64 -10.81 8.52
C VAL A 21 17.87 -9.78 9.62
N VAL A 22 17.49 -10.12 10.85
CA VAL A 22 17.73 -9.31 12.03
C VAL A 22 19.23 -9.08 12.06
N ALA A 23 19.65 -7.84 11.82
CA ALA A 23 21.05 -7.44 11.89
C ALA A 23 21.61 -8.02 13.18
N LYS A 24 22.58 -8.93 13.04
CA LYS A 24 23.13 -9.74 14.12
C LYS A 24 23.54 -8.78 15.24
N SER A 25 22.71 -8.69 16.28
CA SER A 25 23.01 -7.89 17.47
C SER A 25 24.39 -8.28 17.94
N ARG A 26 25.25 -7.30 18.24
CA ARG A 26 26.67 -7.50 18.55
C ARG A 26 26.81 -8.40 19.79
N GLN A 27 26.81 -9.71 19.56
CA GLN A 27 26.94 -10.75 20.60
C GLN A 27 28.27 -10.63 21.38
N SER A 28 29.24 -9.88 20.85
CA SER A 28 30.49 -9.53 21.54
C SER A 28 30.29 -8.71 22.81
N LEU A 29 29.15 -8.01 22.97
CA LEU A 29 28.81 -7.27 24.18
C LEU A 29 27.88 -8.05 25.14
N ALA A 30 27.30 -9.17 24.68
CA ALA A 30 26.32 -9.93 25.45
C ALA A 30 26.93 -10.71 26.64
N ARG A 31 28.25 -10.90 26.65
CA ARG A 31 28.98 -11.57 27.75
C ARG A 31 29.57 -10.60 28.78
N VAL A 32 29.50 -9.30 28.55
CA VAL A 32 29.94 -8.31 29.54
C VAL A 32 28.78 -8.12 30.53
N ARG A 33 28.77 -8.94 31.60
CA ARG A 33 27.96 -8.64 32.78
C ARG A 33 28.49 -7.33 33.36
N ARG A 34 27.78 -6.22 33.09
CA ARG A 34 27.97 -4.93 33.76
C ARG A 34 27.45 -5.04 35.19
N GLU A 35 28.14 -5.77 36.05
CA GLU A 35 27.95 -5.63 37.49
C GLU A 35 28.92 -4.53 37.92
N LEU A 36 28.41 -3.31 38.08
CA LEU A 36 29.14 -2.25 38.74
C LEU A 36 29.13 -2.56 40.24
N SER A 37 30.30 -2.55 40.87
CA SER A 37 30.39 -2.56 42.32
C SER A 37 29.93 -1.21 42.90
N ASP A 38 29.44 -1.18 44.14
CA ASP A 38 28.97 0.06 44.78
C ASP A 38 30.08 1.14 44.87
N GLU A 39 31.34 0.71 44.97
CA GLU A 39 32.53 1.56 44.93
C GLU A 39 32.68 2.30 43.57
N GLU A 40 32.42 1.60 42.47
CA GLU A 40 32.52 2.13 41.10
C GLU A 40 31.30 3.01 40.76
N LEU A 41 30.12 2.67 41.28
CA LEU A 41 28.92 3.52 41.20
C LEU A 41 29.10 4.85 41.95
N GLY A 42 29.91 4.87 43.01
CA GLY A 42 30.30 6.09 43.71
C GLY A 42 31.17 7.03 42.89
N SER A 43 31.76 6.57 41.78
CA SER A 43 32.62 7.39 40.93
C SER A 43 31.82 8.42 40.13
N PRO A 44 32.12 9.73 40.24
CA PRO A 44 31.40 10.78 39.54
C PRO A 44 31.52 10.68 38.01
N ALA A 45 32.57 10.03 37.49
CA ALA A 45 32.75 9.82 36.06
C ALA A 45 31.74 8.78 35.51
N ILE A 46 31.49 7.71 36.25
CA ILE A 46 30.56 6.65 35.86
C ILE A 46 29.12 7.15 35.97
N GLN A 47 28.80 7.93 37.01
CA GLN A 47 27.48 8.56 37.15
C GLN A 47 27.16 9.50 35.99
N ARG A 48 28.10 10.37 35.59
CA ARG A 48 27.91 11.26 34.43
C ARG A 48 27.72 10.48 33.13
N MET A 49 28.53 9.43 32.90
CA MET A 49 28.37 8.56 31.73
C MET A 49 27.01 7.87 31.68
N LEU A 50 26.50 7.39 32.81
CA LEU A 50 25.18 6.76 32.90
C LEU A 50 24.06 7.77 32.65
N ILE A 51 24.17 8.98 33.20
CA ILE A 51 23.21 10.06 32.96
C ILE A 51 23.19 10.45 31.48
N ASP A 52 24.36 10.68 30.87
CA ASP A 52 24.48 11.01 29.44
C ASP A 52 23.85 9.92 28.55
N GLU A 53 24.04 8.66 28.92
CA GLU A 53 23.47 7.52 28.20
C GLU A 53 21.96 7.40 28.38
N ILE A 54 21.44 7.68 29.58
CA ILE A 54 19.99 7.74 29.84
C ILE A 54 19.37 8.87 28.99
N GLU A 55 19.95 10.07 29.00
CA GLU A 55 19.46 11.17 28.19
C GLU A 55 19.51 10.86 26.68
N ARG A 56 20.57 10.18 26.22
CA ARG A 56 20.66 9.71 24.82
C ARG A 56 19.53 8.74 24.51
N LEU A 57 19.30 7.75 25.36
CA LEU A 57 18.24 6.76 25.18
C LEU A 57 16.85 7.39 25.23
N GLU A 58 16.61 8.38 26.10
CA GLU A 58 15.35 9.11 26.16
C GLU A 58 15.07 9.88 24.87
N ARG A 59 16.07 10.61 24.35
CA ARG A 59 15.97 11.30 23.05
C ARG A 59 15.66 10.33 21.91
N GLU A 60 16.38 9.22 21.84
CA GLU A 60 16.12 8.17 20.84
C GLU A 60 14.72 7.57 20.98
N ASN A 61 14.25 7.37 22.21
CA ASN A 61 12.91 6.83 22.47
C ASN A 61 11.82 7.79 21.98
N ASP A 62 12.00 9.09 22.21
CA ASP A 62 11.06 10.11 21.79
C ASP A 62 11.05 10.29 20.27
N ASP A 63 12.21 10.25 19.62
CA ASP A 63 12.31 10.23 18.16
C ASP A 63 11.58 9.01 17.57
N LEU A 64 11.78 7.83 18.15
CA LEU A 64 11.13 6.59 17.71
C LEU A 64 9.61 6.62 17.92
N LYS A 65 9.12 7.18 19.04
CA LYS A 65 7.68 7.41 19.25
C LYS A 65 7.10 8.32 18.18
N GLY A 66 7.81 9.41 17.84
CA GLY A 66 7.41 10.32 16.78
C GLY A 66 7.32 9.63 15.42
N MET A 67 8.34 8.85 15.05
CA MET A 67 8.34 8.08 13.80
C MET A 67 7.23 7.02 13.76
N ARG A 68 6.96 6.35 14.88
CA ARG A 68 5.87 5.36 14.97
C ARG A 68 4.51 6.00 14.69
N GLU A 69 4.24 7.16 15.26
CA GLU A 69 2.97 7.87 15.02
C GLU A 69 2.86 8.32 13.55
N GLN A 70 3.92 8.88 12.99
CA GLN A 70 3.94 9.27 11.57
C GLN A 70 3.75 8.08 10.63
N TYR A 71 4.36 6.94 10.94
CA TYR A 71 4.18 5.69 10.21
C TYR A 71 2.71 5.27 10.25
N HIS A 72 2.10 5.19 11.43
CA HIS A 72 0.68 4.81 11.55
C HIS A 72 -0.26 5.80 10.86
N GLN A 73 0.02 7.10 10.89
CA GLN A 73 -0.78 8.07 10.13
C GLN A 73 -0.64 7.90 8.63
N SER A 74 0.58 7.66 8.14
CA SER A 74 0.85 7.46 6.72
C SER A 74 0.23 6.16 6.21
N ASP A 75 0.38 5.08 6.97
CA ASP A 75 -0.21 3.77 6.67
C ASP A 75 -1.75 3.86 6.56
N LYS A 76 -2.40 4.54 7.51
CA LYS A 76 -3.85 4.81 7.45
C LYS A 76 -4.25 5.61 6.19
N ARG A 77 -3.47 6.63 5.82
CA ARG A 77 -3.73 7.43 4.62
C ARG A 77 -3.59 6.60 3.35
N VAL A 78 -2.54 5.78 3.26
CA VAL A 78 -2.31 4.88 2.13
C VAL A 78 -3.47 3.90 2.00
N ALA A 79 -3.88 3.25 3.09
CA ALA A 79 -5.01 2.33 3.07
C ALA A 79 -6.32 3.00 2.60
N SER A 80 -6.61 4.22 3.08
CA SER A 80 -7.77 4.99 2.62
C SER A 80 -7.70 5.33 1.13
N LEU A 81 -6.54 5.80 0.65
CA LEU A 81 -6.34 6.16 -0.76
C LEU A 81 -6.41 4.93 -1.68
N GLU A 82 -5.83 3.81 -1.26
CA GLU A 82 -5.90 2.55 -2.00
C GLU A 82 -7.37 2.09 -2.15
N GLN A 83 -8.15 2.19 -1.08
CA GLN A 83 -9.57 1.84 -1.13
C GLN A 83 -10.38 2.76 -2.04
N GLN A 84 -10.10 4.07 -2.02
CA GLN A 84 -10.72 5.03 -2.95
C GLN A 84 -10.33 4.74 -4.40
N CYS A 85 -9.06 4.42 -4.66
CA CYS A 85 -8.57 4.04 -5.98
C CYS A 85 -9.26 2.77 -6.49
N LYS A 86 -9.33 1.71 -5.68
CA LYS A 86 -10.04 0.47 -6.02
C LYS A 86 -11.51 0.72 -6.36
N ARG A 87 -12.20 1.57 -5.59
CA ARG A 87 -13.58 1.96 -5.87
C ARG A 87 -13.71 2.70 -7.20
N SER A 88 -12.81 3.65 -7.48
CA SER A 88 -12.79 4.39 -8.74
C SER A 88 -12.55 3.48 -9.93
N LEU A 89 -11.56 2.59 -9.84
CA LEU A 89 -11.22 1.63 -10.89
C LEU A 89 -12.39 0.68 -11.19
N ALA A 90 -13.04 0.14 -10.16
CA ALA A 90 -14.21 -0.70 -10.34
C ALA A 90 -15.35 0.04 -11.07
N GLY A 91 -15.60 1.31 -10.70
CA GLY A 91 -16.57 2.16 -11.40
C GLY A 91 -16.21 2.43 -12.86
N GLU A 92 -14.94 2.62 -13.18
CA GLU A 92 -14.46 2.83 -14.55
C GLU A 92 -14.59 1.57 -15.41
N VAL A 93 -14.22 0.41 -14.87
CA VAL A 93 -14.38 -0.88 -15.57
C VAL A 93 -15.85 -1.18 -15.83
N LEU A 94 -16.73 -0.96 -14.84
CA LEU A 94 -18.17 -1.14 -15.01
C LEU A 94 -18.74 -0.17 -16.06
N PHE A 95 -18.37 1.10 -15.99
CA PHE A 95 -18.81 2.08 -16.98
C PHE A 95 -18.33 1.73 -18.40
N GLY A 96 -17.05 1.38 -18.54
CA GLY A 96 -16.46 1.00 -19.83
C GLY A 96 -17.11 -0.24 -20.43
N THR A 97 -17.38 -1.26 -19.61
CA THR A 97 -18.07 -2.49 -20.05
C THR A 97 -19.52 -2.21 -20.45
N CYS A 98 -20.30 -1.49 -19.64
CA CYS A 98 -21.67 -1.13 -19.99
C CYS A 98 -21.75 -0.30 -21.27
N LEU A 99 -20.85 0.68 -21.45
CA LEU A 99 -20.83 1.52 -22.63
C LEU A 99 -20.47 0.71 -23.89
N THR A 100 -19.44 -0.13 -23.80
CA THR A 100 -18.97 -0.95 -24.93
C THR A 100 -20.01 -1.98 -25.33
N VAL A 101 -20.57 -2.73 -24.37
CA VAL A 101 -21.56 -3.78 -24.64
C VAL A 101 -22.87 -3.18 -25.14
N GLY A 102 -23.34 -2.09 -24.51
CA GLY A 102 -24.57 -1.42 -24.92
C GLY A 102 -24.44 -0.80 -26.32
N ALA A 103 -23.31 -0.16 -26.64
CA ALA A 103 -23.03 0.36 -27.96
C ALA A 103 -22.93 -0.75 -29.02
N ALA A 104 -22.28 -1.87 -28.70
CA ALA A 104 -22.22 -3.03 -29.59
C ALA A 104 -23.61 -3.62 -29.86
N ALA A 105 -24.44 -3.78 -28.82
CA ALA A 105 -25.80 -4.28 -28.97
C ALA A 105 -26.67 -3.34 -29.83
N MET A 106 -26.59 -2.03 -29.60
CA MET A 106 -27.31 -1.04 -30.42
C MET A 106 -26.79 -0.99 -31.87
N GLY A 107 -25.48 -1.11 -32.08
CA GLY A 107 -24.88 -1.19 -33.42
C GLY A 107 -25.23 -2.47 -34.17
N TYR A 108 -25.48 -3.57 -33.45
CA TYR A 108 -25.94 -4.84 -34.03
C TYR A 108 -27.44 -4.84 -34.35
N ALA A 109 -28.24 -4.03 -33.67
CA ALA A 109 -29.70 -4.01 -33.82
C ALA A 109 -30.22 -3.85 -35.28
N PRO A 110 -29.62 -3.00 -36.16
CA PRO A 110 -30.03 -2.91 -37.56
C PRO A 110 -29.91 -4.22 -38.34
N SER A 111 -28.95 -5.09 -37.98
CA SER A 111 -28.70 -6.36 -38.70
C SER A 111 -29.81 -7.40 -38.49
N ILE A 112 -30.52 -7.31 -37.36
CA ILE A 112 -31.60 -8.23 -36.96
C ILE A 112 -32.97 -7.53 -36.96
N TRP A 113 -33.08 -6.38 -37.62
CA TRP A 113 -34.28 -5.55 -37.58
C TRP A 113 -35.51 -6.23 -38.18
N SER A 114 -35.33 -7.16 -39.12
CA SER A 114 -36.42 -7.93 -39.73
C SER A 114 -36.94 -9.09 -38.86
N GLN A 115 -36.27 -9.38 -37.74
CA GLN A 115 -36.64 -10.45 -36.82
C GLN A 115 -37.29 -9.85 -35.56
N GLN A 116 -38.49 -9.29 -35.71
CA GLN A 116 -39.31 -8.89 -34.58
C GLN A 116 -39.87 -10.13 -33.86
N PRO A 117 -39.91 -10.14 -32.50
CA PRO A 117 -39.61 -9.02 -31.59
C PRO A 117 -38.14 -8.88 -31.19
N THR A 118 -37.26 -9.80 -31.61
CA THR A 118 -35.84 -9.85 -31.21
C THR A 118 -35.10 -8.54 -31.49
N GLY A 119 -35.30 -7.91 -32.65
CA GLY A 119 -34.68 -6.62 -32.97
C GLY A 119 -35.05 -5.50 -32.00
N TRP A 120 -36.30 -5.42 -31.55
CA TRP A 120 -36.73 -4.46 -30.54
C TRP A 120 -36.13 -4.76 -29.17
N LEU A 121 -36.08 -6.03 -28.78
CA LEU A 121 -35.50 -6.45 -27.50
C LEU A 121 -34.01 -6.10 -27.43
N THR A 122 -33.24 -6.33 -28.49
CA THR A 122 -31.80 -6.00 -28.53
C THR A 122 -31.56 -4.49 -28.41
N LEU A 123 -32.37 -3.66 -29.08
CA LEU A 123 -32.26 -2.21 -28.98
C LEU A 123 -32.59 -1.71 -27.57
N ILE A 124 -33.71 -2.16 -26.99
CA ILE A 124 -34.14 -1.77 -25.63
C ILE A 124 -33.10 -2.19 -24.60
N PHE A 125 -32.58 -3.41 -24.71
CA PHE A 125 -31.57 -3.93 -23.79
C PHE A 125 -30.26 -3.15 -23.90
N GLY A 126 -29.77 -2.89 -25.12
CA GLY A 126 -28.59 -2.07 -25.37
C GLY A 126 -28.74 -0.65 -24.80
N ALA A 127 -29.88 0.00 -25.07
CA ALA A 127 -30.18 1.33 -24.54
C ALA A 127 -30.23 1.35 -23.01
N THR A 128 -30.88 0.36 -22.38
CA THR A 128 -31.01 0.28 -20.92
C THR A 128 -29.64 0.11 -20.26
N ILE A 129 -28.77 -0.75 -20.79
CA ILE A 129 -27.41 -0.94 -20.26
C ILE A 129 -26.57 0.33 -20.41
N THR A 130 -26.64 1.00 -21.57
CA THR A 130 -25.89 2.24 -21.79
C THR A 130 -26.36 3.36 -20.85
N ILE A 131 -27.68 3.56 -20.72
CA ILE A 131 -28.25 4.56 -19.81
C ILE A 131 -27.90 4.21 -18.37
N GLY A 132 -28.03 2.95 -17.97
CA GLY A 132 -27.67 2.47 -16.63
C GLY A 132 -26.19 2.73 -16.29
N GLY A 133 -25.28 2.49 -17.24
CA GLY A 133 -23.86 2.82 -17.09
C GLY A 133 -23.62 4.32 -16.88
N ILE A 134 -24.26 5.17 -17.69
CA ILE A 134 -24.15 6.63 -17.58
C ILE A 134 -24.66 7.12 -16.22
N VAL A 135 -25.85 6.67 -15.81
CA VAL A 135 -26.45 7.05 -14.53
C VAL A 135 -25.59 6.57 -13.35
N SER A 136 -25.09 5.34 -13.40
CA SER A 136 -24.21 4.78 -12.36
C SER A 136 -22.97 5.65 -12.15
N ARG A 137 -22.34 6.12 -13.23
CA ARG A 137 -21.18 7.03 -13.16
C ARG A 137 -21.56 8.40 -12.60
N MET A 138 -22.78 8.86 -12.80
CA MET A 138 -23.25 10.18 -12.36
C MET A 138 -23.68 10.20 -10.89
N VAL A 139 -24.23 9.09 -10.39
CA VAL A 139 -24.59 8.93 -8.96
C VAL A 139 -23.37 8.68 -8.07
N HIS A 140 -22.30 8.10 -8.62
CA HIS A 140 -21.07 7.80 -7.89
C HIS A 140 -19.92 8.79 -8.13
N ARG A 141 -20.18 9.88 -8.86
CA ARG A 141 -19.31 11.07 -8.87
C ARG A 141 -19.50 11.87 -7.59
#